data_AF-A0ABD5ZNN0-F1
#
_entry.id   AF-A0ABD5ZNN0-F1
#
_cell.length_a   1.000
_cell.length_b   1.000
_cell.length_c   1.000
_cell.angle_alpha   90.00
_cell.angle_beta   90.00
_cell.angle_gamma   90.00
#
_symmetry.space_group_name_H-M   'P 1'
#
loop_
_entity.id
_entity.type
_entity.pdbx_description
1 polymer ?
#
loop_
_entity_poly.entity_id
_entity_poly.type
_entity_poly.pdbx_seq_one_letter_code
_entity_poly.pdbx_strand_id
1 'polypeptide(L)' 'MTQRLTDPEATVLRAFARADGALAPDALPARTDLADPAGVAAGLRERGLLDPVDDSGRLILSAEGLRAAVTA' A
#
# COMPACT_ATOMS: atom_id res chain seq x y z
N MET A 1 -18.89 0.58 4.52
CA MET A 1 -18.32 -0.40 5.46
C MET A 1 -16.87 -0.01 5.73
N THR A 2 -16.54 0.51 6.91
CA THR A 2 -15.15 0.81 7.30
C THR A 2 -14.49 -0.47 7.79
N GLN A 3 -13.97 -1.29 6.87
CA GLN A 3 -13.20 -2.48 7.25
C GLN A 3 -11.87 -2.04 7.86
N ARG A 4 -11.65 -2.40 9.13
CA ARG A 4 -10.43 -2.08 9.88
C ARG A 4 -9.22 -2.69 9.18
N LEU A 5 -8.15 -1.92 9.01
CA LEU A 5 -6.90 -2.43 8.45
C LEU A 5 -6.27 -3.44 9.40
N THR A 6 -5.70 -4.49 8.83
CA THR A 6 -4.80 -5.39 9.54
C THR A 6 -3.43 -4.73 9.71
N ASP A 7 -2.63 -5.21 10.67
CA ASP A 7 -1.25 -4.74 10.89
C ASP A 7 -0.35 -4.80 9.63
N PRO A 8 -0.35 -5.88 8.82
CA PRO A 8 0.41 -5.92 7.57
C PRO A 8 -0.11 -4.91 6.53
N GLU A 9 -1.42 -4.74 6.41
CA GLU A 9 -2.01 -3.74 5.50
C GLU A 9 -1.61 -2.31 5.88
N ALA A 10 -1.67 -1.98 7.17
CA ALA A 10 -1.22 -0.69 7.69
C ALA A 10 0.28 -0.48 7.42
N THR A 11 1.10 -1.50 7.63
CA THR A 11 2.54 -1.46 7.36
C THR A 11 2.83 -1.15 5.89
N VAL A 12 2.14 -1.83 4.96
CA VAL A 12 2.26 -1.57 3.52
C VAL A 12 1.83 -0.14 3.19
N LEU A 13 0.67 0.31 3.65
CA LEU A 13 0.18 1.66 3.37
C LEU A 13 1.11 2.75 3.91
N ARG A 14 1.69 2.56 5.10
CA ARG A 14 2.71 3.47 5.64
C ARG A 14 4.01 3.45 4.81
N ALA A 15 4.39 2.31 4.24
CA ALA A 15 5.55 2.22 3.35
C ALA A 15 5.34 3.03 2.06
N PHE A 16 4.13 2.99 1.47
CA PHE A 16 3.74 3.86 0.37
C PHE A 16 3.72 5.34 0.77
N ALA A 17 3.12 5.68 1.91
CA ALA A 17 3.05 7.06 2.38
C ALA A 17 4.44 7.68 2.61
N ARG A 18 5.42 6.89 3.06
CA ARG A 18 6.83 7.31 3.19
C ARG A 18 7.57 7.46 1.86
N ALA A 19 7.04 6.87 0.79
CA ALA A 19 7.60 6.91 -0.56
C ALA A 19 6.85 7.91 -1.46
N ASP A 20 6.37 9.01 -0.88
CA ASP A 20 5.57 10.03 -1.58
C ASP A 20 4.30 9.47 -2.25
N GLY A 21 3.77 8.35 -1.73
CA GLY A 21 2.56 7.72 -2.24
C GLY A 21 2.77 6.90 -3.50
N ALA A 22 4.00 6.69 -4.00
CA ALA A 22 4.25 5.86 -5.17
C ALA A 22 5.41 4.89 -4.92
N LEU A 23 5.18 3.59 -5.15
CA LEU A 23 6.22 2.59 -4.94
C LEU A 23 6.18 1.50 -6.01
N ALA A 24 7.36 1.10 -6.48
CA ALA A 24 7.49 -0.11 -7.27
C ALA A 24 7.16 -1.34 -6.40
N PRO A 25 6.40 -2.32 -6.91
CA PRO A 25 6.09 -3.55 -6.18
C PRO A 25 7.34 -4.32 -5.76
N ASP A 26 8.41 -4.30 -6.57
CA ASP A 26 9.69 -4.92 -6.22
C ASP A 26 10.44 -4.22 -5.07
N ALA A 27 10.11 -2.97 -4.76
CA ALA A 27 10.73 -2.21 -3.67
C ALA A 27 10.00 -2.36 -2.34
N LEU A 28 8.79 -2.94 -2.33
CA LEU A 28 7.99 -3.20 -1.13
C LEU A 28 8.73 -4.10 -0.11
N PRO A 29 9.32 -5.25 -0.50
CA PRO A 29 10.06 -6.11 0.42
C PRO A 29 11.24 -5.41 1.11
N ALA A 30 11.88 -4.45 0.44
CA ALA A 30 12.97 -3.68 1.03
C ALA A 30 12.50 -2.64 2.06
N ARG A 31 11.19 -2.37 2.15
CA ARG A 31 10.60 -1.33 3.02
C ARG A 31 9.69 -1.87 4.11
N THR A 32 9.47 -3.18 4.14
CA THR A 32 8.62 -3.84 5.13
C THR A 32 9.23 -5.18 5.55
N ASP A 33 9.18 -5.52 6.82
CA ASP A 33 9.57 -6.85 7.33
C ASP A 33 8.50 -7.94 7.12
N LEU A 34 7.58 -7.73 6.17
CA LEU A 34 6.51 -8.68 5.89
C LEU A 34 7.04 -9.87 5.07
N ALA A 35 6.52 -11.06 5.36
CA ALA A 35 6.83 -12.27 4.59
C ALA A 35 6.31 -12.20 3.15
N ASP A 36 5.17 -11.54 2.92
CA ASP A 36 4.57 -11.36 1.59
C ASP A 36 3.92 -9.97 1.44
N PRO A 37 4.71 -8.91 1.25
CA PRO A 37 4.18 -7.56 1.09
C PRO A 37 3.49 -7.35 -0.27
N ALA A 38 3.85 -8.13 -1.29
CA ALA A 38 3.24 -8.06 -2.60
C ALA A 38 1.80 -8.56 -2.59
N GLY A 39 1.51 -9.69 -1.93
CA GLY A 39 0.15 -10.18 -1.75
C GLY A 39 -0.72 -9.22 -0.91
N VAL A 40 -0.15 -8.62 0.13
CA VAL A 40 -0.85 -7.58 0.92
C VAL A 40 -1.16 -6.35 0.07
N ALA A 41 -0.21 -5.87 -0.73
CA ALA A 41 -0.44 -4.77 -1.66
C ALA A 41 -1.50 -5.11 -2.73
N ALA A 42 -1.52 -6.35 -3.24
CA ALA A 42 -2.55 -6.81 -4.16
C ALA A 42 -3.94 -6.77 -3.49
N GLY A 43 -4.08 -7.24 -2.25
CA GLY A 43 -5.34 -7.15 -1.50
C GLY A 43 -5.78 -5.72 -1.24
N LEU A 44 -4.86 -4.81 -0.93
CA LEU A 44 -5.14 -3.38 -0.78
C LEU A 44 -5.62 -2.74 -2.08
N ARG A 45 -5.07 -3.17 -3.22
CA ARG A 45 -5.53 -2.74 -4.54
C ARG A 45 -6.94 -3.24 -4.85
N GLU A 46 -7.26 -4.50 -4.54
CA GLU A 46 -8.63 -5.03 -4.70
C GLU A 46 -9.64 -4.28 -3.82
N ARG A 47 -9.18 -3.75 -2.69
CA ARG A 47 -9.97 -2.90 -1.79
C ARG A 47 -10.04 -1.43 -2.24
N GLY A 48 -9.37 -1.03 -3.32
CA GLY A 48 -9.35 0.35 -3.83
C GLY A 48 -8.46 1.33 -3.03
N LEU A 49 -7.59 0.81 -2.16
CA LEU A 49 -6.66 1.60 -1.35
C LEU A 49 -5.35 1.89 -2.09
N LEU A 50 -5.05 1.11 -3.14
CA LEU A 50 -3.97 1.36 -4.08
C LEU A 50 -4.53 1.45 -5.50
N ASP A 51 -4.07 2.44 -6.24
CA ASP A 51 -4.36 2.61 -7.66
C ASP A 51 -3.41 1.76 -8.53
N PRO A 52 -3.85 1.40 -9.76
CA PRO A 52 -3.02 0.66 -10.69
C PRO A 52 -1.75 1.44 -11.05
N VAL A 53 -0.77 0.67 -11.50
CA VAL A 53 0.58 1.14 -11.83
C VAL A 53 0.56 2.35 -12.77
N ASP A 54 1.34 3.38 -12.45
CA ASP A 54 1.60 4.51 -13.34
C ASP A 54 2.32 4.07 -14.63
N ASP A 55 2.54 4.99 -15.57
CA ASP A 55 3.34 4.74 -16.79
C ASP A 55 4.77 4.21 -16.49
N SER A 56 5.24 4.32 -15.24
CA SER A 56 6.53 3.81 -14.77
C SER A 56 6.45 2.46 -14.06
N GLY A 57 5.28 1.82 -13.98
CA GLY A 57 5.12 0.53 -13.31
C GLY A 57 5.10 0.61 -11.78
N ARG A 58 4.78 1.76 -11.19
CA ARG A 58 4.71 1.96 -9.73
C ARG A 58 3.27 2.02 -9.24
N LEU A 59 2.96 1.27 -8.18
CA LEU A 59 1.67 1.33 -7.51
C LEU A 59 1.53 2.69 -6.82
N ILE A 60 0.34 3.28 -6.91
CA ILE A 60 0.04 4.58 -6.31
C ILE A 60 -0.89 4.39 -5.11
N LEU A 61 -0.64 5.14 -4.04
CA LEU A 61 -1.50 5.24 -2.88
C LEU A 61 -2.73 6.09 -3.24
N SER A 62 -3.91 5.47 -3.22
CA SER A 62 -5.17 6.19 -3.42
C SER A 62 -5.39 7.21 -2.30
N ALA A 63 -6.21 8.23 -2.54
CA ALA A 63 -6.63 9.17 -1.50
C ALA A 63 -7.27 8.47 -0.29
N GLU A 64 -7.98 7.35 -0.52
CA GLU A 64 -8.54 6.54 0.56
C GLU A 64 -7.44 5.76 1.30
N GLY A 65 -6.48 5.18 0.58
CA GLY A 65 -5.30 4.54 1.15
C GLY A 65 -4.45 5.49 2.00
N LEU A 66 -4.28 6.73 1.55
CA LEU A 66 -3.55 7.76 2.30
C LEU A 66 -4.27 8.11 3.60
N ARG A 67 -5.59 8.32 3.56
CA ARG A 67 -6.37 8.55 4.78
C ARG A 67 -6.25 7.37 5.75
N ALA A 68 -6.35 6.16 5.22
CA ALA A 68 -6.24 4.96 6.03
C ALA A 68 -4.84 4.82 6.66
N ALA A 69 -3.77 5.14 5.91
CA ALA A 69 -2.39 5.15 6.39
C ALA A 69 -2.14 6.15 7.52
N VAL A 70 -2.79 7.31 7.49
CA VAL A 70 -2.66 8.35 8.54
C VAL A 70 -3.39 7.93 9.82
N THR A 71 -4.48 7.15 9.70
CA THR A 71 -5.31 6.73 10.84
C THR A 71 -4.91 5.38 11.45
N ALA A 72 -4.04 4.62 10.77
CA ALA A 72 -3.60 3.28 11.17
C ALA A 72 -2.31 3.34 11.95
#